data_AF-A0A4R4INB3-F1
#
_entry.id   AF-A0A4R4INB3-F1
#
_cell.length_a   1.000
_cell.length_b   1.000
_cell.length_c   1.000
_cell.angle_alpha   90.00
_cell.angle_beta   90.00
_cell.angle_gamma   90.00
#
_symmetry.space_group_name_H-M   'P 1'
#
loop_
_entity.id
_entity.type
_entity.pdbx_description
1 polymer ?
#
loop_
_entity_poly.entity_id
_entity_poly.type
_entity_poly.pdbx_seq_one_letter_code
_entity_poly.pdbx_strand_id
1 'polypeptide(L)'
;MLNIIAVIKSLGLTADFLVEKQLIPSGRFEYMFEGDDEFFCKPESGLRLVFDDASKQLKSIQLTLINIYDDGGIYSGEMPLPFLHSMDKAIVRALMGTPDSVGSPEKVPVIGVVGGYDAYTNKLNVQYINTEIRFLYLSDLRVHALIFERPV
;
A
#
# COMPACT_ATOMS: atom_id res chain seq x y z
N MET A 1 4.88 9.67 -15.07
CA MET A 1 4.88 9.40 -13.63
C MET A 1 3.43 9.38 -13.19
N LEU A 2 3.02 8.25 -12.62
CA LEU A 2 1.64 8.00 -12.20
C LEU A 2 1.21 8.97 -11.09
N ASN A 3 -0.02 9.50 -11.17
CA ASN A 3 -0.58 10.37 -10.14
C ASN A 3 -1.06 9.52 -8.96
N ILE A 4 -0.20 9.31 -7.96
CA ILE A 4 -0.49 8.40 -6.86
C ILE A 4 -1.69 8.84 -6.02
N ILE A 5 -1.92 10.15 -5.85
CA ILE A 5 -3.06 10.67 -5.12
C ILE A 5 -4.37 10.29 -5.82
N ALA A 6 -4.42 10.38 -7.15
CA ALA A 6 -5.59 9.96 -7.92
C ALA A 6 -5.83 8.45 -7.82
N VAL A 7 -4.78 7.64 -7.80
CA VAL A 7 -4.88 6.19 -7.62
C VAL A 7 -5.39 5.84 -6.23
N ILE A 8 -4.87 6.46 -5.16
CA ILE A 8 -5.36 6.26 -3.78
C ILE A 8 -6.84 6.63 -3.67
N LYS A 9 -7.26 7.75 -4.27
CA LYS A 9 -8.67 8.15 -4.31
C LYS A 9 -9.57 7.22 -5.12
N SER A 10 -8.99 6.31 -5.89
CA SER A 10 -9.73 5.31 -6.67
C SER A 10 -9.93 3.98 -5.93
N LEU A 11 -9.56 3.89 -4.65
CA LEU A 11 -9.90 2.74 -3.81
C LEU A 11 -11.40 2.42 -3.89
N GLY A 12 -11.74 1.15 -4.11
CA GLY A 12 -13.11 0.70 -4.33
C GLY A 12 -13.65 0.88 -5.76
N LEU A 13 -12.91 1.52 -6.67
CA LEU A 13 -13.24 1.56 -8.09
C LEU A 13 -12.65 0.35 -8.82
N THR A 14 -13.23 0.00 -9.97
CA THR A 14 -12.84 -1.20 -10.72
C THR A 14 -11.56 -1.01 -11.51
N ALA A 15 -10.82 -2.10 -11.75
CA ALA A 15 -9.64 -2.10 -12.62
C ALA A 15 -9.90 -1.44 -13.99
N ASP A 16 -11.03 -1.75 -14.62
CA ASP A 16 -11.43 -1.17 -15.90
C ASP A 16 -11.61 0.34 -15.84
N PHE A 17 -12.20 0.86 -14.75
CA PHE A 17 -12.33 2.31 -14.55
C PHE A 17 -10.96 2.99 -14.48
N LEU A 18 -10.02 2.41 -13.73
CA LEU A 18 -8.67 2.96 -13.60
C LEU A 18 -7.93 2.96 -14.95
N VAL A 19 -8.12 1.92 -15.77
CA VAL A 19 -7.54 1.84 -17.13
C VAL A 19 -8.20 2.87 -18.06
N GLU A 20 -9.53 2.99 -18.06
CA GLU A 20 -10.27 3.95 -18.88
C GLU A 20 -9.85 5.40 -18.56
N LYS A 21 -9.67 5.71 -17.27
CA LYS A 21 -9.18 7.02 -16.81
C LYS A 21 -7.66 7.19 -16.94
N GLN A 22 -6.96 6.21 -17.51
CA GLN A 22 -5.51 6.23 -17.73
C GLN A 22 -4.72 6.45 -16.43
N LEU A 23 -5.26 6.01 -15.30
CA LEU A 23 -4.60 6.07 -14.00
C LEU A 23 -3.57 4.94 -13.84
N ILE A 24 -3.78 3.81 -14.54
CA ILE A 24 -2.87 2.67 -14.60
C ILE A 24 -2.77 2.15 -16.05
N PRO A 25 -1.65 1.52 -16.44
CA PRO A 25 -1.51 0.93 -17.77
C PRO A 25 -2.43 -0.28 -17.95
N SER A 26 -2.96 -0.46 -19.16
CA SER A 26 -3.69 -1.67 -19.55
C SER A 26 -2.77 -2.89 -19.64
N GLY A 27 -3.31 -4.09 -19.31
CA GLY A 27 -2.65 -5.37 -19.61
C GLY A 27 -1.49 -5.76 -18.69
N ARG A 28 -1.48 -5.28 -17.44
CA ARG A 28 -0.46 -5.63 -16.42
C ARG A 28 -1.03 -6.31 -15.18
N PHE A 29 -2.08 -7.12 -15.36
CA PHE A 29 -2.73 -7.83 -14.27
C PHE A 29 -2.19 -9.24 -14.18
N GLU A 30 -1.81 -9.63 -12.98
CA GLU A 30 -1.20 -10.91 -12.64
C GLU A 30 -1.91 -11.50 -11.43
N TYR A 31 -1.99 -12.83 -11.38
CA TYR A 31 -2.41 -13.57 -10.19
C TYR A 31 -1.17 -14.14 -9.52
N MET A 32 -1.18 -14.25 -8.19
CA MET A 32 -0.08 -14.92 -7.48
C MET A 32 -0.14 -16.43 -7.76
N PHE A 33 -1.34 -17.00 -7.73
CA PHE A 33 -1.66 -18.37 -8.15
C PHE A 33 -2.96 -18.41 -8.95
N GLU A 34 -3.12 -19.43 -9.80
CA GLU A 34 -4.36 -19.65 -10.54
C GLU A 34 -5.52 -19.96 -9.57
N GLY A 35 -6.61 -19.18 -9.67
CA GLY A 35 -7.79 -19.33 -8.82
C GLY A 35 -7.78 -18.51 -7.54
N ASP A 36 -6.79 -17.62 -7.34
CA ASP A 36 -6.80 -16.67 -6.23
C ASP A 36 -8.03 -15.74 -6.28
N ASP A 37 -8.52 -15.36 -5.11
CA ASP A 37 -9.59 -14.38 -4.93
C ASP A 37 -9.12 -12.92 -5.12
N GLU A 38 -7.83 -12.74 -5.38
CA GLU A 38 -7.19 -11.47 -5.66
C GLU A 38 -6.26 -11.54 -6.87
N PHE A 39 -6.20 -10.43 -7.61
CA PHE A 39 -5.17 -10.20 -8.62
C PHE A 39 -4.51 -8.87 -8.36
N PHE A 40 -3.31 -8.66 -8.91
CA PHE A 40 -2.56 -7.44 -8.70
C PHE A 40 -2.03 -6.85 -10.00
N CYS A 41 -1.66 -5.57 -9.95
CA CYS A 41 -0.83 -4.96 -10.98
C CYS A 41 0.35 -4.21 -10.34
N LYS A 42 1.46 -4.14 -11.08
CA LYS A 42 2.66 -3.37 -10.73
C LYS A 42 2.91 -2.29 -11.79
N PRO A 43 2.24 -1.11 -11.70
CA PRO A 43 2.37 -0.06 -12.71
C PRO A 43 3.78 0.53 -12.82
N GLU A 44 4.46 0.66 -11.69
CA GLU A 44 5.79 1.24 -11.55
C GLU A 44 6.59 0.48 -10.47
N SER A 45 7.92 0.65 -10.43
CA SER A 45 8.76 -0.01 -9.43
C SER A 45 8.34 0.39 -8.01
N GLY A 46 8.25 -0.61 -7.12
CA GLY A 46 7.82 -0.43 -5.74
C GLY A 46 6.34 -0.06 -5.54
N LEU A 47 5.52 -0.06 -6.60
CA LEU A 47 4.08 0.19 -6.51
C LEU A 47 3.30 -1.09 -6.85
N ARG A 48 2.48 -1.57 -5.91
CA ARG A 48 1.58 -2.71 -6.10
C ARG A 48 0.14 -2.29 -5.81
N LEU A 49 -0.77 -2.65 -6.70
CA LEU A 49 -2.21 -2.46 -6.54
C LEU A 49 -2.85 -3.83 -6.49
N VAL A 50 -3.69 -4.10 -5.49
CA VAL A 50 -4.38 -5.38 -5.30
C VAL A 50 -5.87 -5.18 -5.49
N PHE A 51 -6.47 -6.07 -6.25
CA PHE A 51 -7.87 -6.03 -6.64
C PHE A 51 -8.56 -7.32 -6.21
N ASP A 52 -9.82 -7.18 -5.83
CA ASP A 52 -10.74 -8.30 -5.59
C ASP A 52 -11.10 -8.98 -6.92
N ASP A 53 -11.00 -10.30 -7.03
CA ASP A 53 -11.29 -11.00 -8.28
C ASP A 53 -12.78 -11.01 -8.62
N ALA A 54 -13.68 -11.10 -7.63
CA ALA A 54 -15.11 -11.18 -7.88
C ALA A 54 -15.71 -9.84 -8.34
N SER A 55 -15.38 -8.75 -7.65
CA SER A 55 -15.89 -7.41 -7.89
C SER A 55 -15.00 -6.55 -8.79
N LYS A 56 -13.76 -6.99 -9.03
CA LYS A 56 -12.71 -6.26 -9.76
C LYS A 56 -12.32 -4.92 -9.11
N GLN A 57 -12.75 -4.67 -7.87
CA GLN A 57 -12.49 -3.41 -7.16
C GLN A 57 -11.09 -3.37 -6.57
N LEU A 58 -10.46 -2.19 -6.62
CA LEU A 58 -9.18 -1.93 -5.97
C LEU A 58 -9.34 -2.02 -4.44
N LYS A 59 -8.70 -3.01 -3.83
CA LYS A 59 -8.72 -3.26 -2.38
C LYS A 59 -7.62 -2.51 -1.65
N SER A 60 -6.40 -2.56 -2.17
CA SER A 60 -5.25 -1.95 -1.53
C SER A 60 -4.19 -1.47 -2.51
N ILE A 61 -3.40 -0.50 -2.05
CA ILE A 61 -2.27 0.09 -2.76
C ILE A 61 -1.08 0.08 -1.80
N GLN A 62 0.02 -0.54 -2.23
CA GLN A 62 1.26 -0.60 -1.47
C GLN A 62 2.36 0.21 -2.16
N LEU A 63 3.02 1.07 -1.38
CA LEU A 63 4.28 1.73 -1.72
C LEU A 63 5.43 1.08 -0.95
N THR A 64 6.37 0.46 -1.66
CA THR A 64 7.59 -0.11 -1.08
C THR A 64 8.63 0.99 -0.89
N LEU A 65 8.99 1.29 0.36
CA LEU A 65 9.97 2.32 0.72
C LEU A 65 11.37 1.74 0.97
N ILE A 66 11.43 0.53 1.53
CA ILE A 66 12.66 -0.25 1.66
C ILE A 66 12.38 -1.62 1.08
N ASN A 67 13.11 -1.98 0.02
CA ASN A 67 12.91 -3.27 -0.62
C ASN A 67 13.61 -4.37 0.19
N ILE A 68 12.80 -5.26 0.77
CA ILE A 68 13.25 -6.48 1.46
C ILE A 68 12.94 -7.75 0.66
N TYR A 69 12.43 -7.59 -0.57
CA TYR A 69 12.06 -8.66 -1.49
C TYR A 69 12.84 -8.54 -2.80
N ASP A 70 13.09 -9.63 -3.51
CA ASP A 70 13.96 -9.58 -4.71
C ASP A 70 13.26 -9.02 -5.97
N ASP A 71 11.93 -8.95 -6.04
CA ASP A 71 11.19 -8.76 -7.30
C ASP A 71 10.36 -7.45 -7.41
N GLY A 72 10.31 -6.63 -6.35
CA GLY A 72 9.39 -5.49 -6.25
C GLY A 72 9.99 -4.11 -6.52
N GLY A 73 11.28 -3.92 -6.22
CA GLY A 73 11.95 -2.62 -6.27
C GLY A 73 11.45 -1.60 -5.24
N ILE A 74 11.90 -0.35 -5.37
CA ILE A 74 11.63 0.75 -4.43
C ILE A 74 10.81 1.83 -5.13
N TYR A 75 9.77 2.33 -4.47
CA TYR A 75 8.93 3.40 -4.97
C TYR A 75 9.69 4.73 -4.98
N SER A 76 9.75 5.34 -6.16
CA SER A 76 10.50 6.59 -6.43
C SER A 76 9.62 7.72 -6.98
N GLY A 77 8.30 7.49 -7.09
CA GLY A 77 7.35 8.52 -7.46
C GLY A 77 7.10 9.52 -6.32
N GLU A 78 6.34 10.57 -6.60
CA GLU A 78 6.02 11.60 -5.61
C GLU A 78 5.25 10.99 -4.41
N MET A 79 5.71 11.27 -3.18
CA MET A 79 5.01 10.82 -1.99
C MET A 79 3.77 11.67 -1.71
N PRO A 80 2.61 11.05 -1.43
CA PRO A 80 1.44 11.80 -0.98
C PRO A 80 1.75 12.45 0.37
N LEU A 81 1.53 13.76 0.51
CA LEU A 81 1.63 14.42 1.81
C LEU A 81 0.68 13.74 2.82
N PRO A 82 1.09 13.57 4.10
CA PRO A 82 2.34 14.06 4.73
C PRO A 82 3.51 13.05 4.70
N PHE A 83 3.45 12.02 3.86
CA PHE A 83 4.40 10.91 3.90
C PHE A 83 5.73 11.23 3.22
N LEU A 84 6.79 10.54 3.66
CA LEU A 84 8.15 10.69 3.16
C LEU A 84 8.68 9.34 2.67
N HIS A 85 9.66 9.33 1.76
CA HIS A 85 10.30 8.09 1.32
C HIS A 85 11.07 7.38 2.43
N SER A 86 11.51 8.11 3.46
CA SER A 86 12.24 7.56 4.60
C SER A 86 11.58 8.04 5.89
N MET A 87 11.03 7.08 6.64
CA MET A 87 10.37 7.32 7.92
C MET A 87 10.68 6.15 8.87
N ASP A 88 10.66 6.43 10.16
CA ASP A 88 10.61 5.41 11.21
C ASP A 88 9.31 5.55 12.00
N LYS A 89 9.09 4.61 12.92
CA LYS A 89 7.92 4.60 13.81
C LYS A 89 7.75 5.89 14.62
N ALA A 90 8.83 6.57 15.00
CA ALA A 90 8.75 7.81 15.75
C ALA A 90 8.21 8.95 14.88
N ILE A 91 8.72 9.08 13.65
CA ILE A 91 8.22 10.04 12.65
C ILE A 91 6.76 9.77 12.33
N VAL A 92 6.38 8.50 12.08
CA VAL A 92 5.00 8.13 11.80
C VAL A 92 4.06 8.58 12.91
N ARG A 93 4.40 8.30 14.17
CA ARG A 93 3.55 8.68 15.31
C ARG A 93 3.54 10.19 15.59
N ALA A 94 4.61 10.91 15.24
CA ALA A 94 4.60 12.37 15.29
C ALA A 94 3.65 12.97 14.23
N LEU A 95 3.58 12.37 13.04
CA LEU A 95 2.70 12.81 11.94
C LEU A 95 1.24 12.39 12.13
N MET A 96 1.02 11.14 12.55
CA MET A 96 -0.30 10.49 12.54
C MET A 96 -0.94 10.39 13.94
N GLY A 97 -0.16 10.61 15.00
CA GLY A 97 -0.59 10.43 16.39
C GLY A 97 -0.65 8.96 16.80
N THR A 98 -1.53 8.66 17.77
CA THR A 98 -1.76 7.31 18.27
C THR A 98 -2.45 6.44 17.21
N PRO A 99 -1.96 5.22 16.93
CA PRO A 99 -2.59 4.30 15.99
C PRO A 99 -3.86 3.66 16.56
N ASP A 100 -4.77 3.30 15.67
CA ASP A 100 -6.02 2.60 16.00
C ASP A 100 -5.77 1.09 16.23
N SER A 101 -4.79 0.53 15.50
CA SER A 101 -4.33 -0.85 15.66
C SER A 101 -2.82 -0.97 15.54
N VAL A 102 -2.23 -1.90 16.30
CA VAL A 102 -0.79 -2.17 16.31
C VAL A 102 -0.57 -3.67 16.13
N GLY A 103 0.20 -4.03 15.11
CA GLY A 103 0.69 -5.40 14.93
C GLY A 103 2.01 -5.60 15.66
N SER A 104 2.13 -6.74 16.35
CA SER A 104 3.39 -7.16 16.96
C SER A 104 4.40 -7.61 15.88
N PRO A 105 5.71 -7.55 16.17
CA PRO A 105 6.72 -8.21 15.35
C PRO A 105 6.40 -9.68 15.14
N GLU A 106 6.63 -10.17 13.92
CA GLU A 106 6.34 -11.55 13.53
C GLU A 106 7.49 -12.15 12.75
N LYS A 107 7.73 -13.46 12.90
CA LYS A 107 8.68 -14.20 12.10
C LYS A 107 7.97 -14.75 10.87
N VAL A 108 8.25 -14.16 9.71
CA VAL A 108 7.70 -14.59 8.42
C VAL A 108 8.69 -15.58 7.76
N PRO A 109 8.24 -16.75 7.28
CA PRO A 109 9.08 -17.64 6.51
C PRO A 109 9.75 -16.91 5.33
N VAL A 110 11.00 -17.27 5.01
CA VAL A 110 11.82 -16.69 3.91
C VAL A 110 12.30 -15.25 4.15
N ILE A 111 11.45 -14.37 4.70
CA ILE A 111 11.72 -12.93 4.82
C ILE A 111 12.36 -12.57 6.19
N GLY A 112 12.22 -13.43 7.19
CA GLY A 112 12.77 -13.22 8.53
C GLY A 112 11.81 -12.47 9.44
N VAL A 113 12.35 -11.72 10.41
CA VAL A 113 11.54 -11.00 11.41
C VAL A 113 11.13 -9.65 10.86
N VAL A 114 9.82 -9.41 10.74
CA VAL A 114 9.24 -8.08 10.48
C VAL A 114 8.89 -7.38 11.79
N GLY A 115 8.95 -6.05 11.82
CA GLY A 115 8.77 -5.22 13.03
C GLY A 115 7.32 -4.95 13.42
N GLY A 116 6.36 -5.57 12.73
CA GLY A 116 4.93 -5.34 12.93
C GLY A 116 4.42 -4.12 12.15
N TYR A 117 3.32 -3.53 12.62
CA TYR A 117 2.69 -2.40 11.94
C TYR A 117 2.00 -1.44 12.91
N ASP A 118 1.76 -0.21 12.45
CA ASP A 118 0.77 0.71 13.02
C ASP A 118 -0.28 1.01 11.93
N ALA A 119 -1.56 0.96 12.27
CA ALA A 119 -2.67 1.23 11.37
C ALA A 119 -3.54 2.38 11.87
N TYR A 120 -4.02 3.20 10.93
CA TYR A 120 -4.76 4.42 11.16
C TYR A 120 -6.00 4.46 10.26
N THR A 121 -7.18 4.32 10.84
CA THR A 121 -8.44 4.29 10.10
C THR A 121 -9.01 5.70 10.03
N ASN A 122 -9.31 6.20 8.83
CA ASN A 122 -9.92 7.52 8.61
C ASN A 122 -9.14 8.72 9.17
N LYS A 123 -7.84 8.57 9.46
CA LYS A 123 -7.02 9.67 10.01
C LYS A 123 -6.90 10.85 9.05
N LEU A 124 -6.79 10.58 7.74
CA LEU A 124 -6.72 11.56 6.67
C LEU A 124 -8.02 11.61 5.85
N ASN A 125 -9.19 11.43 6.49
CA ASN A 125 -10.48 11.26 5.81
C ASN A 125 -10.88 12.41 4.86
N VAL A 126 -10.34 13.62 5.08
CA VAL A 126 -10.55 14.76 4.16
C VAL A 126 -9.89 14.51 2.80
N GLN A 127 -8.76 13.81 2.77
CA GLN A 127 -7.99 13.52 1.56
C GLN A 127 -8.28 12.13 1.00
N TYR A 128 -8.42 11.14 1.88
CA TYR A 128 -8.62 9.72 1.58
C TYR A 128 -9.85 9.22 2.35
N ILE A 129 -11.02 9.32 1.71
CA ILE A 129 -12.30 8.97 2.33
C ILE A 129 -12.35 7.46 2.60
N ASN A 130 -12.80 7.07 3.80
CA ASN A 130 -13.02 5.66 4.16
C ASN A 130 -11.79 4.78 3.87
N THR A 131 -10.62 5.20 4.35
CA THR A 131 -9.33 4.57 4.06
C THR A 131 -8.62 4.23 5.37
N GLU A 132 -8.11 3.01 5.46
CA GLU A 132 -7.11 2.62 6.44
C GLU A 132 -5.71 2.81 5.85
N ILE A 133 -4.82 3.40 6.65
CA ILE A 133 -3.43 3.63 6.30
C ILE A 133 -2.56 2.82 7.25
N ARG A 134 -1.77 1.90 6.70
CA ARG A 134 -0.94 0.97 7.47
C ARG A 134 0.53 1.19 7.14
N PHE A 135 1.35 1.33 8.18
CA PHE A 135 2.80 1.43 8.09
C PHE A 135 3.41 0.11 8.53
N LEU A 136 4.11 -0.56 7.62
CA LEU A 136 4.81 -1.81 7.92
C LEU A 136 6.26 -1.52 8.29
N TYR A 137 6.70 -2.09 9.41
CA TYR A 137 8.01 -1.82 10.00
C TYR A 137 8.99 -2.97 9.79
N LEU A 138 10.27 -2.64 9.64
CA LEU A 138 11.38 -3.57 9.88
C LEU A 138 11.61 -3.76 11.37
N SER A 139 12.43 -4.75 11.74
CA SER A 139 12.80 -4.99 13.15
C SER A 139 13.48 -3.80 13.84
N ASP A 140 14.12 -2.91 13.06
CA ASP A 140 14.71 -1.65 13.53
C ASP A 140 13.73 -0.46 13.47
N LEU A 141 12.45 -0.72 13.24
CA LEU A 141 11.34 0.24 13.24
C LEU A 141 11.32 1.23 12.08
N ARG A 142 12.18 1.06 11.07
CA ARG A 142 12.07 1.81 9.80
C ARG A 142 10.86 1.32 9.01
N VAL A 143 10.15 2.24 8.37
CA VAL A 143 9.01 1.91 7.50
C VAL A 143 9.54 1.30 6.20
N HIS A 144 9.19 0.04 5.91
CA HIS A 144 9.54 -0.58 4.64
C HIS A 144 8.41 -0.51 3.61
N ALA A 145 7.16 -0.38 4.06
CA ALA A 145 6.02 -0.22 3.17
C ALA A 145 4.91 0.62 3.80
N LEU A 146 4.20 1.34 2.93
CA LEU A 146 2.99 2.10 3.25
C LEU A 146 1.83 1.51 2.44
N ILE A 147 0.74 1.14 3.12
CA ILE A 147 -0.45 0.55 2.50
C ILE A 147 -1.64 1.48 2.72
N PHE A 148 -2.40 1.73 1.65
CA PHE A 148 -3.72 2.33 1.69
C PHE A 148 -4.74 1.27 1.30
N GLU A 149 -5.74 1.03 2.14
CA GLU A 149 -6.75 0.00 1.89
C GLU A 149 -8.13 0.42 2.38
N ARG A 150 -9.16 -0.22 1.83
CA ARG A 150 -10.51 -0.04 2.37
C ARG A 150 -10.60 -0.78 3.72
N PRO A 151 -11.13 -0.14 4.78
CA PRO A 151 -11.43 -0.84 6.01
C PRO A 151 -12.49 -1.92 5.73
N VAL A 152 -12.31 -3.07 6.37
CA VAL A 152 -13.21 -4.24 6.30
C VAL A 152 -14.48 -4.00 7.12
#